data_AF-A0A944BVC8-F1
#
_entry.id   AF-A0A944BVC8-F1
#
_cell.length_a   1.000
_cell.length_b   1.000
_cell.length_c   1.000
_cell.angle_alpha   90.00
_cell.angle_beta   90.00
_cell.angle_gamma   90.00
#
_symmetry.space_group_name_H-M   'P 1'
#
loop_
_entity.id
_entity.type
_entity.pdbx_description
1 polymer ?
#
loop_
_entity_poly.entity_id
_entity_poly.type
_entity_poly.pdbx_seq_one_letter_code
_entity_poly.pdbx_strand_id
1 'polypeptide(L)'
;YGGNKKDYWRHKSGKKTHRDYLREDVEYCLSFATSPREFENQLYALGYTLDPVRFSVKAKHWERSVRLANIGFTKEIVQAQLDKNAEGRYHLFTLEYRPPYRPKKFPLEDELRKIEFSIDHSYDAATVLVDTLIYIVITVIQIAAELADVMLLSPDLRATEKDLKELVADYHFLKENDIHTVADLQANIDESKAQLSDLECERKDLSNRIRRPKSPEDENKNKERRKAISKQMKPVRERLRRAEKILESSPHLYALLKQEHELERKARARYLDRSR
;
A
#
# COMPACT_ATOMS: atom_id res chain seq x y z
N TYR A 1 -8.42 22.25 -17.51
CA TYR A 1 -7.77 21.24 -18.38
C TYR A 1 -6.37 20.96 -17.88
N GLY A 2 -6.20 19.92 -17.06
CA GLY A 2 -4.92 19.55 -16.43
C GLY A 2 -4.88 18.04 -16.30
N GLY A 3 -4.98 17.35 -17.43
CA GLY A 3 -4.89 15.90 -17.52
C GLY A 3 -3.47 15.46 -17.19
N ASN A 4 -3.35 14.88 -16.01
CA ASN A 4 -2.13 14.42 -15.37
C ASN A 4 -1.38 13.43 -16.30
N LYS A 5 -0.29 13.86 -16.96
CA LYS A 5 0.56 12.98 -17.79
C LYS A 5 0.91 11.67 -17.08
N LYS A 6 1.06 11.71 -15.74
CA LYS A 6 1.33 10.54 -14.89
C LYS A 6 0.20 9.50 -14.87
N ASP A 7 -1.06 9.92 -14.88
CA ASP A 7 -2.21 9.00 -14.86
C ASP A 7 -2.31 8.24 -16.19
N TYR A 8 -2.10 8.93 -17.32
CA TYR A 8 -2.05 8.32 -18.65
C TYR A 8 -0.97 7.23 -18.75
N TRP A 9 0.25 7.48 -18.27
CA TRP A 9 1.33 6.48 -18.26
C TRP A 9 1.03 5.30 -17.33
N ARG A 10 0.33 5.52 -16.20
CA ARG A 10 -0.09 4.44 -15.28
C ARG A 10 -1.07 3.47 -15.94
N HIS A 11 -2.06 3.98 -16.68
CA HIS A 11 -2.99 3.13 -17.43
C HIS A 11 -2.31 2.31 -18.52
N LYS A 12 -1.31 2.87 -19.22
CA LYS A 12 -0.53 2.14 -20.23
C LYS A 12 0.31 0.99 -19.65
N SER A 13 0.60 1.05 -18.34
CA SER A 13 1.27 -0.01 -17.59
C SER A 13 0.32 -1.04 -16.94
N GLY A 14 -0.99 -0.97 -17.22
CA GLY A 14 -2.01 -1.84 -16.61
C GLY A 14 -2.31 -1.54 -15.13
N LYS A 15 -1.79 -0.44 -14.58
CA LYS A 15 -1.98 -0.06 -13.17
C LYS A 15 -3.25 0.79 -13.02
N LYS A 16 -4.25 0.30 -12.26
CA LYS A 16 -5.43 1.12 -11.89
C LYS A 16 -5.03 2.25 -10.94
N THR A 17 -5.56 3.44 -11.16
CA THR A 17 -5.37 4.65 -10.33
C THR A 17 -6.36 4.69 -9.17
N HIS A 18 -6.15 5.57 -8.19
CA HIS A 18 -7.12 5.79 -7.10
C HIS A 18 -8.53 6.16 -7.62
N ARG A 19 -8.62 6.77 -8.82
CA ARG A 19 -9.91 7.07 -9.47
C ARG A 19 -10.63 5.82 -9.97
N ASP A 20 -9.89 4.81 -10.41
CA ASP A 20 -10.47 3.56 -10.89
C ASP A 20 -10.99 2.72 -9.73
N TYR A 21 -10.27 2.70 -8.60
CA TYR A 21 -10.78 2.09 -7.37
C TYR A 21 -12.06 2.79 -6.88
N LEU A 22 -12.07 4.12 -6.89
CA LEU A 22 -13.28 4.87 -6.57
C LEU A 22 -14.41 4.59 -7.58
N ARG A 23 -14.11 4.37 -8.86
CA ARG A 23 -15.11 3.97 -9.86
C ARG A 23 -15.74 2.63 -9.47
N GLU A 24 -14.91 1.61 -9.24
CA GLU A 24 -15.34 0.26 -8.85
C GLU A 24 -16.16 0.28 -7.55
N ASP A 25 -15.74 1.08 -6.57
CA ASP A 25 -16.46 1.24 -5.30
C ASP A 25 -17.80 1.94 -5.45
N VAL A 26 -17.87 2.94 -6.32
CA VAL A 26 -19.13 3.64 -6.62
C VAL A 26 -20.08 2.71 -7.37
N GLU A 27 -19.60 1.95 -8.36
CA GLU A 27 -20.40 0.94 -9.06
C GLU A 27 -20.92 -0.13 -8.09
N TYR A 28 -20.04 -0.60 -7.21
CA TYR A 28 -20.40 -1.52 -6.13
C TYR A 28 -21.52 -0.94 -5.25
N CYS A 29 -21.38 0.30 -4.77
CA CYS A 29 -22.41 0.93 -3.93
C CYS A 29 -23.74 1.13 -4.68
N LEU A 30 -23.69 1.55 -5.95
CA LEU A 30 -24.88 1.77 -6.78
C LEU A 30 -25.61 0.48 -7.14
N SER A 31 -24.94 -0.69 -7.08
CA SER A 31 -25.62 -1.96 -7.31
C SER A 31 -26.60 -2.33 -6.19
N PHE A 32 -26.43 -1.79 -4.97
CA PHE A 32 -27.27 -2.10 -3.82
C PHE A 32 -28.11 -0.94 -3.31
N ALA A 33 -27.64 0.31 -3.47
CA ALA A 33 -28.32 1.46 -2.91
C ALA A 33 -29.66 1.73 -3.60
N THR A 34 -30.71 1.95 -2.81
CA THR A 34 -32.04 2.36 -3.31
C THR A 34 -32.38 3.80 -2.95
N SER A 35 -31.53 4.46 -2.17
CA SER A 35 -31.69 5.86 -1.80
C SER A 35 -30.35 6.58 -1.71
N PRO A 36 -30.33 7.91 -1.87
CA PRO A 36 -29.09 8.69 -1.74
C PRO A 36 -28.41 8.52 -0.38
N ARG A 37 -29.20 8.36 0.69
CA ARG A 37 -28.70 8.13 2.05
C ARG A 37 -28.03 6.77 2.20
N GLU A 38 -28.58 5.71 1.59
CA GLU A 38 -27.95 4.40 1.58
C GLU A 38 -26.63 4.41 0.81
N PHE A 39 -26.60 5.09 -0.34
CA PHE A 39 -25.40 5.26 -1.14
C PHE A 39 -24.28 5.97 -0.35
N GLU A 40 -24.60 7.07 0.33
CA GLU A 40 -23.65 7.79 1.17
C GLU A 40 -23.14 6.93 2.34
N ASN A 41 -24.03 6.19 3.01
CA ASN A 41 -23.68 5.30 4.11
C ASN A 41 -22.75 4.16 3.66
N GLN A 42 -22.95 3.61 2.46
CA GLN A 42 -22.09 2.56 1.91
C GLN A 42 -20.71 3.10 1.56
N LEU A 43 -20.62 4.27 0.91
CA LEU A 43 -19.35 4.94 0.68
C LEU A 43 -18.61 5.24 1.99
N TYR A 44 -19.34 5.68 3.02
CA TYR A 44 -18.77 5.89 4.35
C TYR A 44 -18.21 4.61 4.98
N ALA A 45 -18.88 3.48 4.79
CA ALA A 45 -18.39 2.18 5.27
C ALA A 45 -17.08 1.75 4.56
N LEU A 46 -16.91 2.14 3.29
CA LEU A 46 -15.67 1.96 2.51
C LEU A 46 -14.61 3.04 2.78
N GLY A 47 -14.75 3.82 3.86
CA GLY A 47 -13.76 4.82 4.25
C GLY A 47 -13.77 6.13 3.44
N TYR A 48 -14.81 6.36 2.63
CA TYR A 48 -14.97 7.60 1.87
C TYR A 48 -15.88 8.62 2.57
N THR A 49 -15.72 9.88 2.19
CA THR A 49 -16.61 10.98 2.58
C THR A 49 -17.15 11.63 1.31
N LEU A 50 -18.48 11.79 1.23
CA LEU A 50 -19.16 12.42 0.10
C LEU A 50 -19.51 13.87 0.47
N ASP A 51 -19.16 14.83 -0.38
CA ASP A 51 -19.69 16.18 -0.34
C ASP A 51 -20.91 16.26 -1.27
N PRO A 52 -22.15 16.35 -0.73
CA PRO A 52 -23.37 16.34 -1.53
C PRO A 52 -23.55 17.61 -2.38
N VAL A 53 -22.96 18.74 -1.95
CA VAL A 53 -23.07 20.02 -2.66
C VAL A 53 -22.31 19.92 -3.98
N ARG A 54 -21.03 19.55 -3.89
CA ARG A 54 -20.12 19.46 -5.05
C ARG A 54 -20.16 18.11 -5.77
N PHE A 55 -20.82 17.11 -5.18
CA PHE A 55 -20.85 15.72 -5.64
C PHE A 55 -19.45 15.14 -5.84
N SER A 56 -18.63 15.33 -4.80
CA SER A 56 -17.24 14.89 -4.80
C SER A 56 -16.95 13.98 -3.63
N VAL A 57 -16.14 12.96 -3.87
CA VAL A 57 -15.75 11.96 -2.88
C VAL A 57 -14.28 12.17 -2.47
N LYS A 58 -14.00 11.98 -1.19
CA LYS A 58 -12.66 12.12 -0.61
C LYS A 58 -12.41 11.02 0.44
N ALA A 59 -11.27 10.34 0.34
CA ALA A 59 -10.76 9.52 1.44
C ALA A 59 -9.87 10.37 2.38
N LYS A 60 -9.70 9.93 3.63
CA LYS A 60 -9.03 10.70 4.70
C LYS A 60 -7.67 11.28 4.28
N HIS A 61 -6.84 10.49 3.59
CA HIS A 61 -5.47 10.86 3.21
C HIS A 61 -5.32 11.42 1.80
N TRP A 62 -6.42 11.65 1.08
CA TRP A 62 -6.33 12.23 -0.25
C TRP A 62 -6.15 13.75 -0.17
N GLU A 63 -5.17 14.28 -0.90
CA GLU A 63 -4.96 15.73 -0.99
C GLU A 63 -6.16 16.45 -1.64
N ARG A 64 -6.80 15.80 -2.61
CA ARG A 64 -7.89 16.38 -3.40
C ARG A 64 -9.09 15.44 -3.47
N SER A 65 -10.28 16.01 -3.31
CA SER A 65 -11.54 15.32 -3.59
C SER A 65 -11.68 15.06 -5.09
N VAL A 66 -12.28 13.93 -5.46
CA VAL A 66 -12.58 13.59 -6.84
C VAL A 66 -14.07 13.80 -7.12
N ARG A 67 -14.41 14.62 -8.13
CA ARG A 67 -15.80 14.76 -8.56
C ARG A 67 -16.27 13.48 -9.25
N LEU A 68 -17.42 12.98 -8.83
CA LEU A 68 -18.02 11.77 -9.41
C LEU A 68 -18.33 11.94 -10.91
N ALA A 69 -18.71 13.15 -11.32
CA ALA A 69 -18.94 13.49 -12.73
C ALA A 69 -17.69 13.24 -13.62
N ASN A 70 -16.47 13.41 -13.08
CA ASN A 70 -15.24 13.17 -13.84
C ASN A 70 -14.95 11.68 -14.06
N ILE A 71 -15.61 10.81 -13.30
CA ILE A 71 -15.45 9.34 -13.37
C ILE A 71 -16.57 8.72 -14.21
N GLY A 72 -17.63 9.48 -14.52
CA GLY A 72 -18.81 9.03 -15.27
C GLY A 72 -20.12 9.06 -14.48
N PHE A 73 -20.09 9.42 -13.20
CA PHE A 73 -21.26 9.43 -12.32
C PHE A 73 -21.76 10.85 -12.09
N THR A 74 -22.60 11.36 -12.99
CA THR A 74 -23.31 12.62 -12.74
C THR A 74 -24.44 12.41 -11.73
N LYS A 75 -24.93 13.50 -11.11
CA LYS A 75 -26.05 13.42 -10.15
C LYS A 75 -27.28 12.76 -10.77
N GLU A 76 -27.56 13.07 -12.03
CA GLU A 76 -28.70 12.52 -12.79
C GLU A 76 -28.55 11.02 -13.03
N ILE A 77 -27.36 10.56 -13.46
CA ILE A 77 -27.10 9.14 -13.69
C ILE A 77 -27.23 8.35 -12.39
N VAL A 78 -26.66 8.87 -11.29
CA VAL A 78 -26.77 8.24 -9.98
C VAL A 78 -28.22 8.20 -9.52
N GLN A 79 -28.96 9.30 -9.63
CA GLN A 79 -30.36 9.35 -9.21
C GLN A 79 -31.23 8.39 -10.03
N ALA A 80 -31.08 8.37 -11.35
CA ALA A 80 -31.82 7.45 -12.22
C ALA A 80 -31.54 5.98 -11.88
N GLN A 81 -30.29 5.63 -11.52
CA GLN A 81 -29.96 4.29 -11.09
C GLN A 81 -30.58 3.95 -9.72
N LEU A 82 -30.58 4.90 -8.78
CA LEU A 82 -31.23 4.72 -7.47
C LEU A 82 -32.74 4.54 -7.61
N ASP A 83 -33.39 5.34 -8.47
CA ASP A 83 -34.83 5.25 -8.75
C ASP A 83 -35.17 3.89 -9.37
N LYS A 84 -34.38 3.45 -10.35
CA LYS A 84 -34.52 2.11 -10.96
C LYS A 84 -34.36 0.99 -9.94
N ASN A 85 -33.40 1.11 -9.02
CA ASN A 85 -33.22 0.13 -7.95
C ASN A 85 -34.38 0.16 -6.93
N ALA A 86 -34.95 1.33 -6.68
CA ALA A 86 -36.09 1.49 -5.78
C ALA A 86 -37.38 0.90 -6.38
N GLU A 87 -37.61 1.08 -7.68
CA GLU A 87 -38.71 0.46 -8.44
C GLU A 87 -38.55 -1.07 -8.51
N GLY A 88 -37.31 -1.54 -8.73
CA GLY A 88 -36.93 -2.95 -8.74
C GLY A 88 -36.81 -3.59 -7.36
N ARG A 89 -37.31 -2.99 -6.28
CA ARG A 89 -37.13 -3.47 -4.89
C ARG A 89 -37.51 -4.93 -4.68
N TYR A 90 -38.48 -5.44 -5.43
CA TYR A 90 -38.91 -6.83 -5.35
C TYR A 90 -37.86 -7.81 -5.88
N HIS A 91 -36.92 -7.38 -6.73
CA HIS A 91 -35.73 -8.15 -7.13
C HIS A 91 -34.64 -8.18 -6.03
N LEU A 92 -34.69 -7.31 -5.03
CA LEU A 92 -33.79 -7.33 -3.86
C LEU A 92 -34.23 -8.36 -2.79
N PHE A 93 -35.36 -9.04 -2.99
CA PHE A 93 -35.85 -10.13 -2.11
C PHE A 93 -35.76 -11.51 -2.78
N THR A 94 -35.12 -11.63 -3.94
CA THR A 94 -34.84 -12.92 -4.57
C THR A 94 -33.67 -13.62 -3.86
N LEU A 95 -33.60 -14.96 -3.97
CA LEU A 95 -32.51 -15.77 -3.41
C LEU A 95 -31.11 -15.38 -3.93
N GLU A 96 -31.03 -14.57 -4.99
CA GLU A 96 -29.80 -14.06 -5.60
C GLU A 96 -29.34 -12.73 -5.00
N TYR A 97 -30.17 -12.06 -4.18
CA TYR A 97 -29.80 -10.78 -3.56
C TYR A 97 -28.72 -10.98 -2.51
N ARG A 98 -27.53 -10.44 -2.79
CA ARG A 98 -26.44 -10.31 -1.83
C ARG A 98 -26.56 -8.94 -1.17
N PRO A 99 -26.72 -8.84 0.16
CA PRO A 99 -26.78 -7.54 0.82
C PRO A 99 -25.46 -6.77 0.66
N PRO A 100 -25.47 -5.43 0.73
CA PRO A 100 -24.24 -4.63 0.67
C PRO A 100 -23.28 -5.09 1.76
N TYR A 101 -21.97 -4.98 1.47
CA TYR A 101 -20.94 -5.47 2.37
C TYR A 101 -21.10 -4.88 3.77
N ARG A 102 -21.18 -5.77 4.75
CA ARG A 102 -21.20 -5.45 6.17
C ARG A 102 -20.12 -6.28 6.82
N PRO A 103 -19.05 -5.65 7.35
CA PRO A 103 -17.98 -6.39 8.00
C PRO A 103 -18.52 -7.24 9.15
N LYS A 104 -18.23 -8.53 9.11
CA LYS A 104 -18.52 -9.49 10.19
C LYS A 104 -17.24 -10.03 10.82
N LYS A 105 -16.13 -9.98 10.08
CA LYS A 105 -14.78 -10.38 10.47
C LYS A 105 -13.89 -9.14 10.43
N PHE A 106 -12.90 -9.10 11.32
CA PHE A 106 -12.01 -7.95 11.52
C PHE A 106 -10.56 -8.47 11.53
N PRO A 107 -10.03 -8.85 10.36
CA PRO A 107 -8.75 -9.57 10.25
C PRO A 107 -7.59 -8.78 10.86
N LEU A 108 -7.54 -7.46 10.67
CA LEU A 108 -6.46 -6.67 11.24
C LEU A 108 -6.52 -6.65 12.76
N GLU A 109 -7.70 -6.43 13.35
CA GLU A 109 -7.84 -6.48 14.81
C GLU A 109 -7.51 -7.87 15.39
N ASP A 110 -7.88 -8.95 14.70
CA ASP A 110 -7.60 -10.31 15.11
C ASP A 110 -6.08 -10.62 15.06
N GLU A 111 -5.39 -10.21 13.99
CA GLU A 111 -3.92 -10.36 13.88
C GLU A 111 -3.17 -9.53 14.93
N LEU A 112 -3.60 -8.29 15.17
CA LEU A 112 -3.00 -7.45 16.22
C LEU A 112 -3.13 -8.07 17.61
N ARG A 113 -4.27 -8.72 17.91
CA ARG A 113 -4.47 -9.44 19.17
C ARG A 113 -3.59 -10.68 19.28
N LYS A 114 -3.41 -11.44 18.18
CA LYS A 114 -2.56 -12.64 18.18
C LYS A 114 -1.09 -12.32 18.43
N ILE A 115 -0.61 -11.21 17.87
CA ILE A 115 0.80 -10.79 17.97
C ILE A 115 1.01 -9.89 19.20
N GLU A 116 -0.05 -9.59 19.97
CA GLU A 116 -0.05 -8.65 21.10
C GLU A 116 0.53 -7.27 20.71
N PHE A 117 0.38 -6.88 19.44
CA PHE A 117 0.95 -5.66 18.89
C PHE A 117 -0.06 -4.51 19.02
N SER A 118 0.34 -3.42 19.68
CA SER A 118 -0.48 -2.23 19.83
C SER A 118 -0.01 -1.09 18.92
N ILE A 119 -0.72 -0.90 17.79
CA ILE A 119 -0.52 0.25 16.88
C ILE A 119 -0.62 1.58 17.65
N ASP A 120 -1.51 1.68 18.64
CA ASP A 120 -1.74 2.93 19.36
C ASP A 120 -0.62 3.32 20.34
N HIS A 121 0.38 2.45 20.60
CA HIS A 121 1.46 2.70 21.56
C HIS A 121 2.88 2.67 20.95
N SER A 122 3.03 2.34 19.66
CA SER A 122 4.35 2.35 18.98
C SER A 122 4.68 3.76 18.46
N TYR A 123 4.99 4.69 19.38
CA TYR A 123 5.32 6.08 19.02
C TYR A 123 6.81 6.33 18.81
N ASP A 124 7.68 5.43 19.26
CA ASP A 124 9.12 5.63 19.13
C ASP A 124 9.63 4.93 17.87
N ALA A 125 10.21 5.70 16.94
CA ALA A 125 10.78 5.18 15.70
C ALA A 125 11.82 4.08 15.95
N ALA A 126 12.53 4.12 17.10
CA ALA A 126 13.46 3.07 17.52
C ALA A 126 12.76 1.75 17.90
N THR A 127 11.49 1.81 18.31
CA THR A 127 10.68 0.63 18.72
C THR A 127 9.76 0.11 17.62
N VAL A 128 9.64 0.84 16.50
CA VAL A 128 8.81 0.38 15.39
C VAL A 128 9.50 -0.82 14.73
N LEU A 129 8.89 -1.98 14.92
CA LEU A 129 9.27 -3.23 14.27
C LEU A 129 8.80 -3.21 12.82
N VAL A 130 9.68 -2.76 11.92
CA VAL A 130 9.40 -2.59 10.48
C VAL A 130 9.03 -3.92 9.83
N ASP A 131 9.69 -5.00 10.23
CA ASP A 131 9.40 -6.34 9.76
C ASP A 131 7.98 -6.79 10.15
N THR A 132 7.55 -6.54 11.39
CA THR A 132 6.20 -6.88 11.85
C THR A 132 5.14 -6.03 11.17
N LEU A 133 5.41 -4.73 10.93
CA LEU A 133 4.48 -3.87 10.20
C LEU A 133 4.23 -4.39 8.79
N ILE A 134 5.30 -4.71 8.05
CA ILE A 134 5.19 -5.25 6.70
C ILE A 134 4.51 -6.63 6.75
N TYR A 135 4.83 -7.47 7.72
CA TYR A 135 4.17 -8.76 7.93
C TYR A 135 2.66 -8.59 8.12
N ILE A 136 2.20 -7.71 9.01
CA ILE A 136 0.78 -7.46 9.25
C ILE A 136 0.07 -6.96 7.99
N VAL A 137 0.69 -6.06 7.22
CA VAL A 137 0.11 -5.61 5.93
C VAL A 137 -0.05 -6.80 4.98
N ILE A 138 0.98 -7.64 4.85
CA ILE A 138 0.93 -8.82 3.97
C ILE A 138 -0.17 -9.78 4.42
N THR A 139 -0.24 -10.12 5.71
CA THR A 139 -1.23 -11.10 6.21
C THR A 139 -2.65 -10.60 6.04
N VAL A 140 -2.93 -9.32 6.36
CA VAL A 140 -4.27 -8.75 6.22
C VAL A 140 -4.72 -8.72 4.76
N ILE A 141 -3.83 -8.37 3.82
CA ILE A 141 -4.15 -8.41 2.39
C ILE A 141 -4.37 -9.85 1.92
N GLN A 142 -3.56 -10.81 2.36
CA GLN A 142 -3.73 -12.24 2.01
C GLN A 142 -5.06 -12.79 2.53
N ILE A 143 -5.41 -12.50 3.78
CA ILE A 143 -6.69 -12.92 4.37
C ILE A 143 -7.87 -12.34 3.58
N ALA A 144 -7.80 -11.07 3.17
CA ALA A 144 -8.84 -10.46 2.35
C ALA A 144 -8.93 -11.07 0.94
N ALA A 145 -7.81 -11.52 0.37
CA ALA A 145 -7.79 -12.18 -0.94
C ALA A 145 -8.33 -13.62 -0.88
N GLU A 146 -8.09 -14.35 0.21
CA GLU A 146 -8.53 -15.73 0.41
C GLU A 146 -10.01 -15.82 0.82
N LEU A 147 -10.47 -14.88 1.64
CA LEU A 147 -11.82 -14.87 2.18
C LEU A 147 -12.74 -13.97 1.35
N ALA A 148 -13.62 -14.59 0.54
CA ALA A 148 -14.61 -13.88 -0.26
C ALA A 148 -15.61 -13.03 0.57
N ASP A 149 -15.66 -13.21 1.89
CA ASP A 149 -16.50 -12.45 2.83
C ASP A 149 -15.73 -11.36 3.60
N VAL A 150 -14.46 -11.12 3.27
CA VAL A 150 -13.62 -10.09 3.88
C VAL A 150 -13.21 -9.06 2.84
N MET A 151 -13.39 -7.79 3.16
CA MET A 151 -12.94 -6.68 2.32
C MET A 151 -12.21 -5.67 3.18
N LEU A 152 -11.06 -5.22 2.69
CA LEU A 152 -10.28 -4.13 3.27
C LEU A 152 -11.08 -2.82 3.15
N LEU A 153 -11.22 -2.07 4.25
CA LEU A 153 -12.13 -0.93 4.29
C LEU A 153 -11.49 0.33 3.72
N SER A 154 -10.19 0.51 3.92
CA SER A 154 -9.41 1.61 3.38
C SER A 154 -9.19 1.44 1.88
N PRO A 155 -9.58 2.44 1.08
CA PRO A 155 -9.24 2.48 -0.34
C PRO A 155 -7.74 2.43 -0.60
N ASP A 156 -6.95 3.04 0.29
CA ASP A 156 -5.52 3.16 0.12
C ASP A 156 -4.82 1.83 0.42
N LEU A 157 -5.28 1.06 1.42
CA LEU A 157 -4.78 -0.30 1.67
C LEU A 157 -5.16 -1.25 0.51
N ARG A 158 -6.38 -1.13 -0.05
CA ARG A 158 -6.77 -1.86 -1.27
C ARG A 158 -5.90 -1.55 -2.47
N ALA A 159 -5.40 -0.32 -2.57
CA ALA A 159 -4.43 0.02 -3.60
C ALA A 159 -3.08 -0.70 -3.41
N THR A 160 -2.65 -0.91 -2.16
CA THR A 160 -1.38 -1.62 -1.83
C THR A 160 -1.39 -3.11 -2.16
N GLU A 161 -2.55 -3.74 -2.34
CA GLU A 161 -2.68 -5.14 -2.74
C GLU A 161 -1.87 -5.48 -4.01
N LYS A 162 -1.77 -4.53 -4.95
CA LYS A 162 -0.98 -4.72 -6.18
C LYS A 162 0.51 -4.86 -5.93
N ASP A 163 1.00 -4.17 -4.92
CA ASP A 163 2.40 -4.14 -4.56
C ASP A 163 2.73 -5.27 -3.56
N LEU A 164 1.81 -6.21 -3.31
CA LEU A 164 2.01 -7.34 -2.40
C LEU A 164 3.27 -8.14 -2.74
N LYS A 165 3.56 -8.39 -4.02
CA LYS A 165 4.80 -9.09 -4.43
C LYS A 165 6.05 -8.34 -3.99
N GLU A 166 6.00 -7.01 -4.04
CA GLU A 166 7.09 -6.13 -3.63
C GLU A 166 7.23 -6.14 -2.11
N LEU A 167 6.12 -6.01 -1.37
CA LEU A 167 6.08 -6.09 0.09
C LEU A 167 6.60 -7.43 0.61
N VAL A 168 6.19 -8.56 -0.01
CA VAL A 168 6.70 -9.90 0.33
C VAL A 168 8.20 -9.98 0.10
N ALA A 169 8.70 -9.45 -1.02
CA ALA A 169 10.12 -9.47 -1.29
C ALA A 169 10.90 -8.54 -0.33
N ASP A 170 10.32 -7.42 0.09
CA ASP A 170 10.91 -6.51 1.08
C ASP A 170 10.92 -7.15 2.47
N TYR A 171 9.87 -7.89 2.85
CA TYR A 171 9.84 -8.70 4.07
C TYR A 171 10.93 -9.80 4.06
N HIS A 172 11.09 -10.52 2.95
CA HIS A 172 12.17 -11.50 2.81
C HIS A 172 13.55 -10.85 2.95
N PHE A 173 13.76 -9.67 2.36
CA PHE A 173 14.99 -8.92 2.52
C PHE A 173 15.29 -8.58 3.98
N LEU A 174 14.29 -8.10 4.74
CA LEU A 174 14.44 -7.80 6.16
C LEU A 174 14.83 -9.07 6.94
N LYS A 175 14.13 -10.18 6.70
CA LYS A 175 14.39 -11.46 7.36
C LYS A 175 15.77 -12.06 7.04
N GLU A 176 16.21 -11.97 5.79
CA GLU A 176 17.53 -12.47 5.37
C GLU A 176 18.69 -11.67 6.00
N ASN A 177 18.45 -10.40 6.33
CA ASN A 177 19.45 -9.51 6.92
C ASN A 177 19.25 -9.31 8.43
N ASP A 178 18.36 -10.07 9.07
CA ASP A 178 18.05 -9.99 10.51
C ASP A 178 17.67 -8.57 10.97
N ILE A 179 16.88 -7.87 10.13
CA ILE A 179 16.45 -6.48 10.38
C ILE A 179 15.04 -6.49 10.94
N HIS A 180 14.88 -6.06 12.19
CA HIS A 180 13.59 -5.99 12.84
C HIS A 180 13.11 -4.54 13.02
N THR A 181 13.98 -3.66 13.49
CA THR A 181 13.62 -2.27 13.82
C THR A 181 14.07 -1.27 12.75
N VAL A 182 13.56 -0.03 12.83
CA VAL A 182 14.08 1.09 12.04
C VAL A 182 15.55 1.35 12.35
N ALA A 183 15.99 1.14 13.59
CA ALA A 183 17.39 1.32 14.00
C ALA A 183 18.30 0.29 13.31
N ASP A 184 17.87 -0.97 13.27
CA ASP A 184 18.60 -2.04 12.55
C ASP A 184 18.66 -1.73 11.04
N LEU A 185 17.57 -1.22 10.48
CA LEU A 185 17.51 -0.82 9.08
C LEU A 185 18.48 0.34 8.79
N GLN A 186 18.56 1.31 9.69
CA GLN A 186 19.50 2.43 9.57
C GLN A 186 20.95 1.96 9.71
N ALA A 187 21.24 1.06 10.67
CA ALA A 187 22.56 0.46 10.82
C ALA A 187 22.97 -0.32 9.56
N ASN A 188 22.04 -1.04 8.93
CA ASN A 188 22.27 -1.74 7.66
C ASN A 188 22.62 -0.78 6.51
N ILE A 189 21.95 0.37 6.45
CA ILE A 189 22.23 1.44 5.47
C ILE A 189 23.63 2.00 5.71
N ASP A 190 23.98 2.30 6.95
CA ASP A 190 25.27 2.89 7.30
C ASP A 190 26.44 1.91 7.05
N GLU A 191 26.25 0.63 7.37
CA GLU A 191 27.19 -0.46 7.04
C GLU A 191 27.39 -0.56 5.52
N SER A 192 26.29 -0.58 4.76
CA SER A 192 26.35 -0.67 3.29
C SER A 192 27.05 0.55 2.67
N LYS A 193 26.86 1.76 3.25
CA LYS A 193 27.55 2.98 2.83
C LYS A 193 29.05 2.91 3.12
N ALA A 194 29.44 2.42 4.29
CA ALA A 194 30.84 2.23 4.65
C ALA A 194 31.53 1.24 3.69
N GLN A 195 30.92 0.07 3.47
CA GLN A 195 31.42 -0.94 2.52
C GLN A 195 31.58 -0.38 1.10
N LEU A 196 30.62 0.43 0.63
CA LEU A 196 30.73 1.07 -0.68
C LEU A 196 31.87 2.09 -0.73
N SER A 197 32.06 2.89 0.32
CA SER A 197 33.17 3.84 0.40
C SER A 197 34.52 3.13 0.32
N ASP A 198 34.70 2.01 1.03
CA ASP A 198 35.94 1.23 1.02
C ASP A 198 36.21 0.64 -0.37
N LEU A 199 35.21 0.01 -0.99
CA LEU A 199 35.31 -0.52 -2.36
C LEU A 199 35.59 0.59 -3.39
N GLU A 200 35.04 1.80 -3.19
CA GLU A 200 35.30 2.97 -4.05
C GLU A 200 36.74 3.47 -3.92
N CYS A 201 37.29 3.51 -2.69
CA CYS A 201 38.70 3.79 -2.44
C CYS A 201 39.61 2.76 -3.12
N GLU A 202 39.36 1.45 -2.94
CA GLU A 202 40.15 0.40 -3.58
C GLU A 202 40.10 0.48 -5.11
N ARG A 203 38.90 0.72 -5.67
CA ARG A 203 38.70 0.90 -7.11
C ARG A 203 39.44 2.12 -7.64
N LYS A 204 39.52 3.21 -6.87
CA LYS A 204 40.26 4.43 -7.20
C LYS A 204 41.76 4.16 -7.18
N ASP A 205 42.28 3.45 -6.18
CA ASP A 205 43.69 3.07 -6.10
C ASP A 205 44.11 2.17 -7.25
N LEU A 206 43.29 1.17 -7.61
CA LEU A 206 43.53 0.37 -8.80
C LEU A 206 43.51 1.22 -10.08
N SER A 207 42.59 2.19 -10.18
CA SER A 207 42.55 3.11 -11.33
C SER A 207 43.81 3.97 -11.43
N ASN A 208 44.36 4.41 -10.30
CA ASN A 208 45.62 5.15 -10.25
C ASN A 208 46.82 4.27 -10.67
N ARG A 209 46.85 3.01 -10.22
CA ARG A 209 47.87 2.02 -10.62
C ARG A 209 47.81 1.68 -12.12
N ILE A 210 46.60 1.59 -12.70
CA ILE A 210 46.42 1.38 -14.15
C ILE A 210 46.95 2.57 -14.95
N ARG A 211 46.83 3.81 -14.45
CA ARG A 211 47.36 5.01 -15.11
C ARG A 211 48.90 5.09 -15.08
N ARG A 212 49.56 4.36 -14.17
CA ARG A 212 51.02 4.33 -13.99
C ARG A 212 51.50 2.88 -13.82
N PRO A 213 51.40 2.04 -14.87
CA PRO A 213 51.71 0.63 -14.76
C PRO A 213 53.22 0.39 -14.69
N LYS A 214 53.64 -0.60 -13.88
CA LYS A 214 55.04 -1.06 -13.82
C LYS A 214 55.38 -2.00 -14.98
N SER A 215 54.39 -2.75 -15.48
CA SER A 215 54.49 -3.66 -16.61
C SER A 215 53.12 -3.85 -17.31
N PRO A 216 53.07 -4.34 -18.55
CA PRO A 216 51.82 -4.67 -19.24
C PRO A 216 51.02 -5.77 -18.53
N GLU A 217 51.70 -6.74 -17.90
CA GLU A 217 51.04 -7.78 -17.11
C GLU A 217 50.37 -7.20 -15.84
N ASP A 218 51.05 -6.29 -15.15
CA ASP A 218 50.49 -5.61 -13.98
C ASP A 218 49.27 -4.75 -14.35
N GLU A 219 49.29 -4.14 -15.53
CA GLU A 219 48.14 -3.39 -16.05
C GLU A 219 46.91 -4.30 -16.23
N ASN A 220 47.09 -5.47 -16.86
CA ASN A 220 46.02 -6.44 -17.06
C ASN A 220 45.49 -7.00 -15.74
N LYS A 221 46.38 -7.38 -14.80
CA LYS A 221 46.00 -7.84 -13.45
C LYS A 221 45.19 -6.78 -12.70
N ASN A 222 45.59 -5.50 -12.77
CA ASN A 222 44.85 -4.41 -12.11
C ASN A 222 43.48 -4.15 -12.77
N LYS A 223 43.38 -4.28 -14.11
CA LYS A 223 42.08 -4.19 -14.82
C LYS A 223 41.12 -5.30 -14.38
N GLU A 224 41.61 -6.53 -14.23
CA GLU A 224 40.81 -7.66 -13.75
C GLU A 224 40.34 -7.46 -12.31
N ARG A 225 41.24 -7.06 -11.40
CA ARG A 225 40.89 -6.72 -10.01
C ARG A 225 39.85 -5.61 -9.95
N ARG A 226 39.98 -4.55 -10.76
CA ARG A 226 39.00 -3.46 -10.83
C ARG A 226 37.62 -3.95 -11.30
N LYS A 227 37.58 -4.91 -12.23
CA LYS A 227 36.32 -5.55 -12.65
C LYS A 227 35.73 -6.39 -11.52
N ALA A 228 36.54 -7.13 -10.77
CA ALA A 228 36.10 -7.91 -9.61
C ALA A 228 35.48 -7.02 -8.51
N ILE A 229 36.14 -5.92 -8.15
CA ILE A 229 35.60 -4.93 -7.21
C ILE A 229 34.27 -4.37 -7.73
N SER A 230 34.21 -4.01 -9.01
CA SER A 230 32.95 -3.50 -9.61
C SER A 230 31.82 -4.53 -9.56
N LYS A 231 32.11 -5.84 -9.60
CA LYS A 231 31.13 -6.91 -9.41
C LYS A 231 30.68 -7.01 -7.95
N GLN A 232 31.58 -6.86 -6.98
CA GLN A 232 31.27 -6.85 -5.55
C GLN A 232 30.42 -5.63 -5.13
N MET A 233 30.65 -4.47 -5.75
CA MET A 233 29.86 -3.26 -5.48
C MET A 233 28.38 -3.38 -5.89
N LYS A 234 28.06 -4.23 -6.88
CA LYS A 234 26.70 -4.36 -7.41
C LYS A 234 25.68 -4.84 -6.35
N PRO A 235 25.88 -5.99 -5.68
CA PRO A 235 24.95 -6.44 -4.64
C PRO A 235 24.85 -5.46 -3.46
N VAL A 236 25.95 -4.80 -3.07
CA VAL A 236 25.92 -3.80 -1.98
C VAL A 236 25.06 -2.59 -2.36
N ARG A 237 25.13 -2.11 -3.62
CA ARG A 237 24.25 -1.05 -4.12
C ARG A 237 22.79 -1.45 -4.19
N GLU A 238 22.51 -2.70 -4.53
CA GLU A 238 21.14 -3.23 -4.57
C GLU A 238 20.57 -3.35 -3.14
N ARG A 239 21.36 -3.86 -2.18
CA ARG A 239 21.01 -3.88 -0.75
C ARG A 239 20.73 -2.48 -0.21
N LEU A 240 21.63 -1.52 -0.45
CA LEU A 240 21.47 -0.13 -0.04
C LEU A 240 20.16 0.47 -0.55
N ARG A 241 19.94 0.40 -1.88
CA ARG A 241 18.74 0.97 -2.51
C ARG A 241 17.45 0.36 -1.95
N ARG A 242 17.48 -0.94 -1.64
CA ARG A 242 16.33 -1.63 -1.09
C ARG A 242 16.06 -1.20 0.35
N ALA A 243 17.08 -1.14 1.19
CA ALA A 243 16.96 -0.68 2.57
C ALA A 243 16.46 0.77 2.65
N GLU A 244 17.02 1.68 1.84
CA GLU A 244 16.57 3.08 1.76
C GLU A 244 15.11 3.19 1.32
N LYS A 245 14.70 2.40 0.32
CA LYS A 245 13.31 2.36 -0.14
C LYS A 245 12.35 1.88 0.94
N ILE A 246 12.71 0.84 1.70
CA ILE A 246 11.89 0.33 2.82
C ILE A 246 11.79 1.39 3.92
N LEU A 247 12.89 2.07 4.22
CA LEU A 247 12.91 3.15 5.21
C LEU A 247 11.95 4.28 4.81
N GLU A 248 11.98 4.70 3.55
CA GLU A 248 11.09 5.73 3.01
C GLU A 248 9.61 5.31 2.99
N SER A 249 9.31 4.03 2.71
CA SER A 249 7.93 3.53 2.60
C SER A 249 7.30 3.17 3.94
N SER A 250 8.10 2.81 4.94
CA SER A 250 7.63 2.33 6.26
C SER A 250 6.65 3.28 6.98
N PRO A 251 6.83 4.62 7.01
CA PRO A 251 5.91 5.51 7.72
C PRO A 251 4.56 5.58 7.01
N HIS A 252 4.56 5.46 5.68
CA HIS A 252 3.33 5.42 4.90
C HIS A 252 2.54 4.15 5.17
N LEU A 253 3.20 2.98 5.18
CA LEU A 253 2.56 1.70 5.51
C LEU A 253 1.95 1.70 6.92
N TYR A 254 2.67 2.25 7.89
CA TYR A 254 2.15 2.43 9.25
C TYR A 254 0.88 3.29 9.28
N ALA A 255 0.84 4.40 8.53
CA ALA A 255 -0.34 5.25 8.44
C ALA A 255 -1.54 4.52 7.82
N LEU A 256 -1.32 3.69 6.80
CA LEU A 256 -2.37 2.87 6.18
C LEU A 256 -2.96 1.85 7.15
N LEU A 257 -2.10 1.13 7.88
CA LEU A 257 -2.53 0.20 8.93
C LEU A 257 -3.35 0.90 10.00
N LYS A 258 -2.91 2.07 10.46
CA LYS A 258 -3.63 2.84 11.47
C LYS A 258 -5.03 3.25 10.99
N GLN A 259 -5.15 3.68 9.73
CA GLN A 259 -6.44 4.02 9.14
C GLN A 259 -7.37 2.80 9.11
N GLU A 260 -6.88 1.65 8.67
CA GLU A 260 -7.69 0.43 8.63
C GLU A 260 -8.13 -0.01 10.01
N HIS A 261 -7.23 0.07 10.98
CA HIS A 261 -7.56 -0.25 12.36
C HIS A 261 -8.67 0.65 12.91
N GLU A 262 -8.65 1.95 12.62
CA GLU A 262 -9.73 2.88 12.98
C GLU A 262 -11.07 2.50 12.31
N LEU A 263 -11.04 2.07 11.04
CA LEU A 263 -12.24 1.68 10.29
C LEU A 263 -12.82 0.36 10.82
N GLU A 264 -11.98 -0.66 11.05
CA GLU A 264 -12.40 -1.92 11.64
C GLU A 264 -12.98 -1.74 13.04
N ARG A 265 -12.34 -0.94 13.91
CA ARG A 265 -12.88 -0.66 15.27
C ARG A 265 -14.27 -0.02 15.21
N LYS A 266 -14.48 0.95 14.31
CA LYS A 266 -15.80 1.57 14.11
C LYS A 266 -16.82 0.57 13.57
N ALA A 267 -16.41 -0.28 12.63
CA ALA A 267 -17.28 -1.31 12.08
C ALA A 267 -17.65 -2.38 13.12
N ARG A 268 -16.70 -2.79 13.96
CA ARG A 268 -16.91 -3.74 15.06
C ARG A 268 -17.84 -3.21 16.13
N ALA A 269 -17.66 -1.95 16.54
CA ALA A 269 -18.58 -1.32 17.50
C ALA A 269 -20.02 -1.34 16.98
N ARG A 270 -20.22 -0.95 15.71
CA ARG A 270 -21.54 -1.02 15.05
C ARG A 270 -22.08 -2.44 14.92
N TYR A 271 -21.22 -3.44 14.74
CA TYR A 271 -21.63 -4.84 14.69
C TYR A 271 -22.13 -5.31 16.07
N LEU A 272 -21.40 -5.01 17.15
CA LEU A 272 -21.79 -5.37 18.52
C LEU A 272 -23.08 -4.69 18.96
N ASP A 273 -23.28 -3.42 18.64
CA ASP A 273 -24.51 -2.68 18.98
C ASP A 273 -25.76 -3.25 18.31
N ARG A 274 -25.62 -3.92 17.16
CA ARG A 274 -26.75 -4.57 16.45
C ARG A 274 -27.04 -5.98 16.95
N SER A 275 -26.10 -6.60 17.64
CA SER A 275 -26.23 -7.95 18.20
C SER A 275 -26.79 -7.94 19.62
N ARG A 276 -26.97 -6.76 20.22
CA ARG A 276 -27.67 -6.54 21.50
C ARG A 276 -29.14 -6.23 21.25
#